data_AF-A0A6P8X526-F1
#
_entry.id   AF-A0A6P8X526-F1
#
_cell.length_a   1.000
_cell.length_b   1.000
_cell.length_c   1.000
_cell.angle_alpha   90.00
_cell.angle_beta   90.00
_cell.angle_gamma   90.00
#
_symmetry.space_group_name_H-M   'P 1'
#
loop_
_entity.id
_entity.type
_entity.pdbx_description
1 polymer ?
#
loop_
_entity_poly.entity_id
_entity_poly.type
_entity_poly.pdbx_seq_one_letter_code
_entity_poly.pdbx_strand_id
1 'polypeptide(L)'
;MLRLLTKTRNFRSLLPISGVRNYAQKLPGSSIKSQDEEPISNEPIKFFGSQAATWRASESRSGGGDEALWYQPYVISASLAIFLVYFCILREESDIDLRLEGNLYDHVSGLEEVQLTVNYRYNKEHGLDTKEQEKRLTELGVDVRQLDSQLVAQ
;
A
#
# COMPACT_ATOMS: atom_id res chain seq x y z
N MET A 1 46.56 25.75 -12.39
CA MET A 1 47.32 24.74 -11.63
C MET A 1 46.36 23.60 -11.25
N LEU A 2 46.81 22.37 -11.53
CA LEU A 2 46.27 21.03 -11.21
C LEU A 2 44.80 20.68 -11.54
N ARG A 3 44.66 19.87 -12.60
CA ARG A 3 43.56 18.94 -12.85
C ARG A 3 43.65 17.76 -11.87
N LEU A 4 42.51 17.28 -11.38
CA LEU A 4 42.36 15.89 -10.94
C LEU A 4 41.16 15.28 -11.68
N LEU A 5 41.48 14.58 -12.77
CA LEU A 5 40.60 13.61 -13.40
C LEU A 5 40.64 12.34 -12.54
N THR A 6 39.53 11.98 -11.89
CA THR A 6 39.31 10.61 -11.43
C THR A 6 38.31 9.93 -12.37
N LYS A 7 38.88 9.13 -13.27
CA LYS A 7 38.20 8.21 -14.17
C LYS A 7 38.07 6.86 -13.48
N THR A 8 36.86 6.43 -13.13
CA THR A 8 36.48 5.00 -13.08
C THR A 8 34.98 4.86 -13.37
N ARG A 9 34.68 4.32 -14.57
CA ARG A 9 33.39 3.70 -14.93
C ARG A 9 33.18 2.50 -14.02
N ASN A 10 32.04 2.43 -13.35
CA ASN A 10 31.41 1.16 -12.96
C ASN A 10 29.93 1.25 -13.34
N PHE A 11 29.62 0.82 -14.57
CA PHE A 11 28.25 0.49 -14.95
C PHE A 11 27.83 -0.69 -14.08
N ARG A 12 27.00 -0.44 -13.07
CA ARG A 12 26.30 -1.50 -12.35
C ARG A 12 25.17 -1.98 -13.25
N SER A 13 25.33 -3.17 -13.80
CA SER A 13 24.24 -3.87 -14.47
C SER A 13 23.10 -4.08 -13.48
N LEU A 14 21.90 -3.67 -13.89
CA LEU A 14 20.65 -3.94 -13.20
C LEU A 14 20.36 -5.44 -13.35
N LEU A 15 20.61 -6.22 -12.30
CA LEU A 15 20.07 -7.57 -12.18
C LEU A 15 18.68 -7.48 -11.53
N PRO A 16 17.67 -8.23 -12.03
CA PRO A 16 16.38 -8.28 -11.37
C PRO A 16 16.54 -8.96 -10.01
N ILE A 17 16.14 -8.26 -8.94
CA ILE A 17 15.95 -8.83 -7.61
C ILE A 17 14.80 -9.84 -7.73
N SER A 18 15.11 -11.09 -8.05
CA SER A 18 14.25 -12.19 -7.66
C SER A 18 14.48 -12.38 -6.16
N GLY A 19 13.45 -12.11 -5.38
CA GLY A 19 13.46 -12.37 -3.95
C GLY A 19 13.60 -13.86 -3.70
N VAL A 20 14.82 -14.35 -3.55
CA VAL A 20 15.08 -15.67 -3.01
C VAL A 20 14.69 -15.62 -1.54
N ARG A 21 13.47 -16.06 -1.23
CA ARG A 21 13.07 -16.35 0.15
C ARG A 21 13.86 -17.57 0.60
N ASN A 22 15.06 -17.32 1.12
CA ASN A 22 15.82 -18.33 1.84
C ASN A 22 15.12 -18.55 3.18
N TYR A 23 14.22 -19.53 3.26
CA TYR A 23 13.79 -20.09 4.54
C TYR A 23 14.95 -20.91 5.10
N ALA A 24 15.85 -20.24 5.82
CA ALA A 24 16.83 -20.92 6.65
C ALA A 24 16.14 -21.35 7.95
N GLN A 25 15.56 -22.56 7.98
CA GLN A 25 15.17 -23.16 9.25
C GLN A 25 16.43 -23.47 10.04
N LYS A 26 16.66 -22.70 11.10
CA LYS A 26 17.75 -22.91 12.04
C LYS A 26 17.35 -24.07 12.96
N LEU A 27 17.73 -25.30 12.60
CA LEU A 27 17.63 -26.43 13.52
C LEU A 27 18.46 -26.14 14.78
N PRO A 28 17.89 -26.24 16.00
CA PRO A 28 18.68 -26.09 17.21
C PRO A 28 19.66 -27.26 17.31
N GLY A 29 20.91 -26.93 17.69
CA GLY A 29 22.07 -27.82 17.61
C GLY A 29 21.82 -29.18 18.26
N SER A 30 21.57 -30.17 17.42
CA SER A 30 21.76 -31.58 17.74
C SER A 30 23.10 -31.97 17.17
N SER A 31 23.98 -32.55 17.98
CA SER A 31 25.25 -33.12 17.53
C SER A 31 24.97 -34.02 16.32
N ILE A 32 25.43 -33.61 15.14
CA ILE A 32 25.39 -34.42 13.93
C ILE A 32 26.28 -35.63 14.22
N LYS A 33 25.68 -36.70 14.75
CA LYS A 33 26.23 -38.04 14.55
C LYS A 33 26.03 -38.28 13.06
N SER A 34 27.14 -38.25 12.32
CA SER A 34 27.21 -38.77 10.96
C SER A 34 26.60 -40.17 10.97
N GLN A 35 25.33 -40.25 10.58
CA GLN A 35 24.73 -41.52 10.25
C GLN A 35 25.37 -41.91 8.93
N ASP A 36 26.19 -42.96 9.00
CA ASP A 36 26.74 -43.64 7.85
C ASP A 36 25.61 -43.83 6.82
N GLU A 37 25.90 -43.55 5.55
CA GLU A 37 24.95 -43.71 4.46
C GLU A 37 24.55 -45.19 4.36
N GLU A 38 23.46 -45.56 5.04
CA GLU A 38 22.91 -46.90 4.89
C GLU A 38 22.44 -47.09 3.44
N PRO A 39 22.78 -48.22 2.81
CA PRO A 39 22.42 -48.47 1.42
C PRO A 39 20.91 -48.40 1.27
N ILE A 40 20.44 -47.73 0.21
CA ILE A 40 19.01 -47.58 -0.11
C ILE A 40 18.40 -48.98 -0.27
N SER A 41 17.82 -49.48 0.82
CA SER A 41 17.16 -50.79 0.85
C SER A 41 15.83 -50.68 0.10
N ASN A 42 15.52 -51.67 -0.74
CA ASN A 42 14.23 -51.77 -1.44
C ASN A 42 13.08 -52.24 -0.53
N GLU A 43 13.32 -52.32 0.78
CA GLU A 43 12.28 -52.63 1.75
C GLU A 43 11.35 -51.43 2.01
N PRO A 44 10.08 -51.68 2.34
CA PRO A 44 9.14 -50.62 2.67
C PRO A 44 9.60 -49.84 3.91
N ILE A 45 9.63 -48.51 3.80
CA ILE A 45 10.04 -47.60 4.87
C ILE A 45 9.09 -47.76 6.07
N LYS A 46 9.65 -48.08 7.24
CA LYS A 46 8.89 -48.23 8.48
C LYS A 46 8.55 -46.86 9.06
N PHE A 47 7.25 -46.55 9.16
CA PHE A 47 6.80 -45.27 9.72
C PHE A 47 6.97 -45.22 11.25
N PHE A 48 6.52 -46.26 11.96
CA PHE A 48 6.63 -46.33 13.42
C PHE A 48 8.10 -46.51 13.84
N GLY A 49 8.60 -45.60 14.67
CA GLY A 49 10.00 -45.55 15.09
C GLY A 49 10.92 -44.70 14.21
N SER A 50 10.42 -44.18 13.08
CA SER A 50 11.15 -43.20 12.26
C SER A 50 11.08 -41.79 12.85
N GLN A 51 11.99 -40.91 12.42
CA GLN A 51 11.94 -39.49 12.78
C GLN A 51 10.63 -38.82 12.31
N ALA A 52 10.01 -39.32 11.24
CA ALA A 52 8.72 -38.85 10.76
C ALA A 52 7.57 -39.10 11.74
N ALA A 53 7.66 -40.14 12.60
CA ALA A 53 6.64 -40.40 13.62
C ALA A 53 6.65 -39.37 14.76
N THR A 54 7.76 -38.64 14.95
CA THR A 54 7.88 -37.58 15.97
C THR A 54 7.27 -36.26 15.48
N TRP A 55 7.07 -36.11 14.17
CA TRP A 55 6.53 -34.89 13.58
C TRP A 55 5.03 -34.74 13.86
N ARG A 56 4.64 -33.66 14.54
CA ARG A 56 3.23 -33.39 14.86
C ARG A 56 2.51 -32.83 13.63
N ALA A 57 1.31 -33.31 13.37
CA ALA A 57 0.45 -32.78 12.30
C ALA A 57 0.17 -31.28 12.45
N SER A 58 0.21 -30.74 13.67
CA SER A 58 0.11 -29.30 13.94
C SER A 58 1.23 -28.52 13.24
N GLU A 59 2.47 -29.02 13.25
CA GLU A 59 3.65 -28.33 12.69
C GLU A 59 3.56 -28.19 11.16
N SER A 60 3.04 -29.20 10.46
CA SER A 60 2.75 -29.09 9.02
C SER A 60 1.59 -28.15 8.70
N ARG A 61 0.61 -28.06 9.60
CA ARG A 61 -0.65 -27.35 9.35
C ARG A 61 -0.56 -25.87 9.70
N SER A 62 0.16 -25.51 10.77
CA SER A 62 0.28 -24.13 11.25
C SER A 62 1.54 -23.42 10.79
N GLY A 63 2.51 -24.13 10.21
CA GLY A 63 3.73 -23.57 9.66
C GLY A 63 4.53 -22.76 10.68
N GLY A 64 5.39 -23.43 11.48
CA GLY A 64 6.33 -22.79 12.40
C GLY A 64 5.66 -21.92 13.47
N GLY A 65 5.37 -22.50 14.64
CA GLY A 65 4.75 -21.75 15.74
C GLY A 65 5.62 -20.61 16.29
N ASP A 66 5.01 -19.46 16.54
CA ASP A 66 5.44 -18.34 17.41
C ASP A 66 6.96 -18.03 17.49
N GLU A 67 7.68 -18.12 16.38
CA GLU A 67 9.08 -17.64 16.31
C GLU A 67 9.17 -16.10 16.22
N ALA A 68 8.06 -15.39 16.39
CA ALA A 68 8.05 -13.93 16.42
C ALA A 68 8.52 -13.43 17.79
N LEU A 69 9.55 -12.59 17.79
CA LEU A 69 10.00 -11.96 19.03
C LEU A 69 8.93 -10.98 19.52
N TRP A 70 8.68 -10.98 20.83
CA TRP A 70 7.66 -10.14 21.46
C TRP A 70 7.83 -8.64 21.19
N TYR A 71 9.06 -8.19 20.87
CA TYR A 71 9.37 -6.79 20.57
C TYR A 71 9.32 -6.43 19.08
N GLN A 72 9.19 -7.41 18.19
CA GLN A 72 9.09 -7.20 16.75
C GLN A 72 7.99 -6.19 16.36
N PRO A 73 6.73 -6.28 16.86
CA PRO A 73 5.71 -5.29 16.51
C PRO A 73 6.07 -3.89 17.01
N TYR A 74 6.65 -3.76 18.21
CA TYR A 74 6.99 -2.46 18.76
C TYR A 74 8.10 -1.76 17.98
N VAL A 75 9.11 -2.50 17.51
CA VAL A 75 10.20 -1.92 16.69
C VAL A 75 9.66 -1.43 15.35
N ILE A 76 8.76 -2.20 14.72
CA ILE A 76 8.12 -1.81 13.45
C ILE A 76 7.20 -0.60 13.67
N SER A 77 6.38 -0.62 14.72
CA SER A 77 5.51 0.51 15.05
C SER A 77 6.31 1.77 15.39
N ALA A 78 7.42 1.65 16.12
CA ALA A 78 8.26 2.78 16.47
C ALA A 78 8.94 3.40 15.25
N SER A 79 9.48 2.57 14.33
CA SER A 79 10.10 3.09 13.10
C SER A 79 9.09 3.76 12.18
N LEU A 80 7.88 3.19 12.06
CA LEU A 80 6.79 3.78 11.29
C LEU A 80 6.26 5.05 11.96
N ALA A 81 6.16 5.09 13.28
CA ALA A 81 5.75 6.29 14.02
C ALA A 81 6.75 7.44 13.83
N ILE A 82 8.06 7.18 13.94
CA ILE A 82 9.10 8.18 13.70
C ILE A 82 9.04 8.69 12.25
N PHE A 83 8.85 7.78 11.29
CA PHE A 83 8.67 8.14 9.89
C PHE A 83 7.44 9.03 9.68
N LEU A 84 6.30 8.71 10.29
CA LEU A 84 5.09 9.52 10.22
C LEU A 84 5.24 10.87 10.91
N VAL A 85 5.88 10.93 12.08
CA VAL A 85 6.18 12.20 12.76
C VAL A 85 7.03 13.10 11.87
N TYR A 86 8.03 12.54 11.19
CA TYR A 86 8.81 13.29 10.21
C TYR A 86 7.92 13.81 9.08
N PHE A 87 7.10 12.95 8.46
CA PHE A 87 6.29 13.34 7.29
C PHE A 87 5.15 14.30 7.61
N CYS A 88 4.47 14.14 8.75
CA CYS A 88 3.27 14.89 9.07
C CYS A 88 3.54 16.19 9.83
N ILE A 89 4.67 16.30 10.53
CA ILE A 89 4.93 17.43 11.43
C ILE A 89 6.24 18.14 11.09
N LEU A 90 7.35 17.40 10.95
CA LEU A 90 8.68 18.01 10.84
C LEU A 90 9.09 18.35 9.40
N ARG A 91 8.49 17.68 8.42
CA ARG A 91 8.77 17.92 7.00
C ARG A 91 8.25 19.31 6.63
N GLU A 92 9.12 20.12 6.04
CA GLU A 92 8.75 21.41 5.45
C GLU A 92 7.59 21.23 4.47
N GLU A 93 6.63 22.16 4.49
CA GLU A 93 5.44 22.11 3.65
C GLU A 93 5.84 21.92 2.19
N SER A 94 5.33 20.85 1.57
CA SER A 94 5.51 20.64 0.15
C SER A 94 4.63 21.63 -0.60
N ASP A 95 5.07 22.14 -1.75
CA ASP A 95 4.24 22.96 -2.65
C ASP A 95 2.87 22.29 -2.94
N ILE A 96 2.83 20.95 -2.90
CA ILE A 96 1.60 20.17 -3.04
C ILE A 96 0.68 20.37 -1.84
N ASP A 97 1.21 20.33 -0.62
CA ASP A 97 0.41 20.52 0.61
C ASP A 97 -0.21 21.93 0.63
N LEU A 98 0.55 22.95 0.20
CA LEU A 98 0.06 24.33 0.08
C LEU A 98 -1.01 24.49 -1.01
N ARG A 99 -0.95 23.69 -2.08
CA ARG A 99 -1.99 23.65 -3.12
C ARG A 99 -3.26 22.92 -2.70
N LEU A 100 -3.18 22.05 -1.70
CA LEU A 100 -4.36 21.42 -1.10
C LEU A 100 -5.04 22.35 -0.08
N GLU A 101 -4.35 23.38 0.40
CA GLU A 101 -4.94 24.41 1.25
C GLU A 101 -5.89 25.30 0.45
N GLY A 102 -7.08 25.57 0.98
CA GLY A 102 -8.12 26.39 0.34
C GLY A 102 -9.35 25.63 -0.14
N ASN A 103 -10.24 26.31 -0.85
CA ASN A 103 -11.48 25.72 -1.34
C ASN A 103 -11.21 24.90 -2.60
N LEU A 104 -11.73 23.67 -2.66
CA LEU A 104 -11.51 22.76 -3.78
C LEU A 104 -12.00 23.33 -5.11
N TYR A 105 -13.04 24.17 -5.04
CA TYR A 105 -13.63 24.86 -6.19
C TYR A 105 -12.71 25.90 -6.82
N ASP A 106 -11.79 26.50 -6.04
CA ASP A 106 -10.81 27.48 -6.55
C ASP A 106 -9.68 26.78 -7.32
N HIS A 107 -9.37 25.53 -6.95
CA HIS A 107 -8.27 24.75 -7.52
C HIS A 107 -8.66 23.98 -8.78
N VAL A 108 -9.92 23.54 -8.87
CA VAL A 108 -10.44 22.79 -10.01
C VAL A 108 -11.52 23.61 -10.71
N SER A 109 -11.12 24.33 -11.76
CA SER A 109 -12.03 25.12 -12.58
C SER A 109 -13.18 24.25 -13.12
N GLY A 110 -14.42 24.65 -12.87
CA GLY A 110 -15.64 23.99 -13.35
C GLY A 110 -16.17 22.87 -12.45
N LEU A 111 -15.49 22.50 -11.37
CA LEU A 111 -15.99 21.49 -10.43
C LEU A 111 -17.26 21.97 -9.70
N GLU A 112 -17.27 23.24 -9.30
CA GLU A 112 -18.41 23.88 -8.63
C GLU A 112 -19.64 23.86 -9.55
N GLU A 113 -19.48 24.26 -10.80
CA GLU A 113 -20.54 24.27 -11.81
C GLU A 113 -21.16 22.87 -12.00
N VAL A 114 -20.33 21.84 -12.17
CA VAL A 114 -20.82 20.47 -12.38
C VAL A 114 -21.58 19.99 -11.15
N GLN A 115 -21.04 20.21 -9.95
CA GLN A 115 -21.67 19.78 -8.71
C GLN A 115 -23.00 20.52 -8.45
N LEU A 116 -23.04 21.83 -8.70
CA LEU A 116 -24.27 22.62 -8.59
C LEU A 116 -25.30 22.20 -9.64
N THR A 117 -24.88 21.90 -10.87
CA THR A 117 -25.78 21.44 -11.93
C THR A 117 -26.43 20.10 -11.56
N VAL A 118 -25.64 19.14 -11.07
CA VAL A 118 -26.17 17.83 -10.63
C VAL A 118 -27.13 17.99 -9.45
N ASN A 119 -26.75 18.78 -8.44
CA ASN A 119 -27.59 19.03 -7.28
C ASN A 119 -28.88 19.79 -7.64
N TYR A 120 -28.81 20.74 -8.58
CA TYR A 120 -29.96 21.48 -9.09
C TYR A 120 -30.96 20.55 -9.79
N ARG A 121 -30.46 19.67 -10.68
CA ARG A 121 -31.31 18.66 -11.36
C ARG A 121 -32.01 17.76 -10.35
N TYR A 122 -31.24 17.21 -9.40
CA TYR A 122 -31.78 16.35 -8.36
C TYR A 122 -32.84 17.05 -7.51
N ASN A 123 -32.57 18.27 -7.03
CA ASN A 123 -33.51 19.02 -6.20
C ASN A 123 -34.79 19.38 -6.96
N LYS A 124 -34.68 19.69 -8.26
CA LYS A 124 -35.82 20.01 -9.12
C LYS A 124 -36.72 18.81 -9.37
N GLU A 125 -36.15 17.63 -9.56
CA GLU A 125 -36.89 16.36 -9.67
C GLU A 125 -37.64 16.02 -8.37
N HIS A 126 -37.06 16.37 -7.21
CA HIS A 126 -37.62 16.03 -5.90
C HIS A 126 -38.44 17.16 -5.27
N GLY A 127 -38.63 18.28 -5.97
CA GLY A 127 -39.44 19.42 -5.50
C GLY A 127 -38.86 20.16 -4.29
N LEU A 128 -37.54 20.13 -4.13
CA LEU A 128 -36.80 20.82 -3.06
C LEU A 128 -36.47 22.26 -3.47
N ASP A 129 -36.11 23.13 -2.52
CA ASP A 129 -35.78 24.54 -2.80
C ASP A 129 -34.45 24.66 -3.57
N THR A 130 -34.47 25.40 -4.69
CA THR A 130 -33.33 25.55 -5.63
C THR A 130 -32.75 26.97 -5.69
N LYS A 131 -33.30 27.92 -4.92
CA LYS A 131 -32.99 29.36 -5.04
C LYS A 131 -31.51 29.69 -4.86
N GLU A 132 -30.84 29.05 -3.92
CA GLU A 132 -29.41 29.29 -3.65
C GLU A 132 -28.53 28.76 -4.79
N GLN A 133 -28.91 27.63 -5.38
CA GLN A 133 -28.19 26.98 -6.47
C GLN A 133 -28.31 27.80 -7.77
N GLU A 134 -29.52 28.28 -8.07
CA GLU A 134 -29.77 29.15 -9.23
C GLU A 134 -28.98 30.45 -9.13
N LYS A 135 -28.93 31.06 -7.94
CA LYS A 135 -28.16 32.28 -7.71
C LYS A 135 -26.66 32.05 -7.96
N ARG A 136 -26.09 30.98 -7.40
CA ARG A 136 -24.67 30.65 -7.61
C ARG A 136 -24.34 30.27 -9.05
N LEU A 137 -25.19 29.50 -9.72
CA LEU A 137 -25.02 29.18 -11.15
C LEU A 137 -25.03 30.46 -12.01
N THR A 138 -25.89 31.42 -11.67
CA THR A 138 -25.96 32.72 -12.35
C THR A 138 -24.69 33.55 -12.11
N GLU A 139 -24.16 33.54 -10.89
CA GLU A 139 -22.89 34.21 -10.55
C GLU A 139 -21.70 33.61 -11.30
N LEU A 140 -21.73 32.30 -11.59
CA LEU A 140 -20.73 31.60 -12.40
C LEU A 140 -20.92 31.81 -13.92
N GLY A 141 -22.00 32.49 -14.33
CA GLY A 141 -22.29 32.79 -15.74
C GLY A 141 -22.98 31.66 -16.52
N VAL A 142 -23.47 30.64 -15.82
CA VAL A 142 -24.17 29.50 -16.43
C VAL A 142 -25.64 29.87 -16.67
N ASP A 143 -26.14 29.63 -17.88
CA ASP A 143 -27.52 29.94 -18.22
C ASP A 143 -28.47 28.84 -17.70
N VAL A 144 -29.10 29.11 -16.55
CA VAL A 144 -30.13 28.27 -15.94
C VAL A 144 -31.27 27.89 -16.91
N ARG A 145 -31.57 28.73 -17.91
CA ARG A 145 -32.60 28.42 -18.92
C ARG A 145 -32.21 27.25 -19.82
N GLN A 146 -30.90 27.09 -20.09
CA GLN A 146 -30.39 25.98 -20.88
C GLN A 146 -30.41 24.67 -20.08
N LEU A 147 -30.17 24.73 -18.77
CA LEU A 147 -30.30 23.56 -17.90
C LEU A 147 -31.76 23.09 -17.81
N ASP A 148 -32.69 24.04 -17.75
CA ASP A 148 -34.12 23.74 -17.74
C ASP A 148 -34.61 23.15 -19.05
N SER A 149 -34.15 23.65 -20.20
CA SER A 149 -34.52 23.08 -21.50
C SER A 149 -33.97 21.67 -21.68
N GLN A 150 -32.77 21.38 -21.16
CA GLN A 150 -32.18 20.04 -21.17
C GLN A 150 -32.93 19.06 -20.25
N LEU A 151 -33.43 19.52 -19.10
CA LEU A 151 -34.24 18.71 -18.20
C LEU A 151 -35.60 18.34 -18.81
N VAL A 152 -36.24 19.26 -19.53
CA VAL A 152 -37.55 19.02 -20.18
C VAL A 152 -37.42 18.15 -21.43
N ALA A 153 -36.25 18.15 -22.08
CA ALA A 153 -35.99 17.35 -23.27
C ALA A 153 -35.61 15.89 -22.98
N GLN A 154 -35.39 15.54 -21.70
CA GLN A 154 -35.01 14.21 -21.23
C GLN A 154 -36.22 13.47 -20.65
#